data_AF-A0A813M363-F1
#
_entry.id   AF-A0A813M363-F1
#
_cell.length_a   1.000
_cell.length_b   1.000
_cell.length_c   1.000
_cell.angle_alpha   90.00
_cell.angle_beta   90.00
_cell.angle_gamma   90.00
#
_symmetry.space_group_name_H-M   'P 1'
#
loop_
_entity.id
_entity.type
_entity.pdbx_description
1 polymer ?
#
loop_
_entity_poly.entity_id
_entity_poly.type
_entity_poly.pdbx_seq_one_letter_code
_entity_poly.pdbx_strand_id
1 'polypeptide(L)'
;DPLFAAIATKIVEHAGLSHKVKILMGTVEAKADRISDYLLGVQNTTSGLPSKQVDFILCDHSKSMFVPDLKLLESFGVVGPGTMVVGDTTVYPGDQAADVSDLLTYFATNPNYRVQSHQGTQQTFGITVSEWVHLP
;
A
#
# COMPACT_ATOMS: atom_id res chain seq x y z
N ASP A 1 -5.03 -10.24 -12.77
CA ASP A 1 -5.84 -11.29 -13.42
C ASP A 1 -7.32 -10.90 -13.36
N PRO A 2 -8.03 -10.81 -14.51
CA PRO A 2 -9.47 -10.52 -14.52
C PRO A 2 -10.34 -11.51 -13.74
N LEU A 3 -9.95 -12.79 -13.66
CA LEU A 3 -10.69 -13.80 -12.90
C LEU A 3 -10.66 -13.51 -11.40
N PHE A 4 -9.48 -13.18 -10.85
CA PHE A 4 -9.37 -12.82 -9.43
C PHE A 4 -10.17 -11.56 -9.09
N ALA A 5 -10.18 -10.57 -9.97
CA ALA A 5 -10.98 -9.37 -9.78
C ALA A 5 -12.49 -9.67 -9.80
N ALA A 6 -12.95 -10.55 -10.70
CA ALA A 6 -14.35 -10.97 -10.74
C ALA A 6 -14.77 -11.74 -9.48
N ILE A 7 -13.90 -12.65 -9.00
CA ILE A 7 -14.12 -13.38 -7.74
C ILE A 7 -14.18 -12.42 -6.55
N ALA A 8 -13.21 -11.52 -6.41
CA ALA A 8 -13.18 -10.53 -5.34
C ALA A 8 -14.44 -9.64 -5.37
N THR A 9 -14.88 -9.23 -6.56
CA THR A 9 -16.13 -8.46 -6.74
C THR A 9 -17.32 -9.24 -6.19
N LYS A 10 -17.45 -10.52 -6.52
CA LYS A 10 -18.55 -11.37 -6.03
C LYS A 10 -18.51 -11.58 -4.52
N ILE A 11 -17.32 -11.72 -3.93
CA ILE A 11 -17.16 -11.82 -2.46
C ILE A 11 -17.62 -10.53 -1.78
N VAL A 12 -17.17 -9.37 -2.29
CA VAL A 12 -17.56 -8.05 -1.77
C VAL A 12 -19.08 -7.82 -1.88
N GLU A 13 -19.66 -8.17 -3.03
CA GLU A 13 -21.11 -8.08 -3.26
C GLU A 13 -21.89 -8.98 -2.29
N HIS A 14 -21.47 -10.23 -2.16
CA HIS A 14 -22.11 -11.19 -1.25
C HIS A 14 -22.04 -10.74 0.21
N ALA A 15 -20.94 -10.11 0.62
CA ALA A 15 -20.78 -9.53 1.95
C ALA A 15 -21.60 -8.24 2.19
N GLY A 16 -22.28 -7.71 1.16
CA GLY A 16 -23.02 -6.44 1.26
C GLY A 16 -22.14 -5.19 1.33
N LEU A 17 -20.87 -5.30 0.92
CA LEU A 17 -19.85 -4.24 1.09
C LEU A 17 -19.58 -3.42 -0.18
N SER A 18 -20.34 -3.61 -1.26
CA SER A 18 -20.12 -2.92 -2.54
C SER A 18 -20.15 -1.39 -2.44
N HIS A 19 -20.82 -0.84 -1.44
CA HIS A 19 -20.87 0.61 -1.19
C HIS A 19 -19.61 1.16 -0.51
N LYS A 20 -18.70 0.30 -0.04
CA LYS A 20 -17.46 0.68 0.65
C LYS A 20 -16.19 0.33 -0.14
N VAL A 21 -16.27 -0.60 -1.09
CA VAL A 21 -15.09 -1.16 -1.77
C VAL A 21 -15.14 -0.85 -3.26
N LYS A 22 -14.07 -0.26 -3.78
CA LYS A 22 -13.84 -0.09 -5.21
C LYS A 22 -12.70 -0.99 -5.67
N ILE A 23 -12.99 -1.91 -6.60
CA ILE A 23 -11.97 -2.76 -7.22
C ILE A 23 -11.48 -2.09 -8.50
N LEU A 24 -10.16 -1.88 -8.58
CA LEU A 24 -9.48 -1.38 -9.78
C LEU A 24 -8.62 -2.49 -10.37
N MET A 25 -8.88 -2.86 -11.62
CA MET A 25 -8.07 -3.85 -12.33
C MET A 25 -6.87 -3.17 -13.01
N GLY A 26 -5.67 -3.65 -12.73
CA GLY A 26 -4.41 -3.18 -13.34
C GLY A 26 -3.24 -3.32 -12.36
N THR A 27 -2.06 -2.87 -12.79
CA THR A 27 -0.92 -2.61 -11.89
C THR A 27 -1.13 -1.27 -11.17
N VAL A 28 -0.42 -1.04 -10.06
CA VAL A 28 -0.42 0.27 -9.39
C VAL A 28 0.10 1.34 -10.35
N GLU A 29 1.20 1.06 -11.06
CA GLU A 29 1.76 1.94 -12.09
C GLU A 29 0.70 2.40 -13.11
N ALA A 30 -0.04 1.48 -13.72
CA ALA A 30 -1.04 1.79 -14.74
C ALA A 30 -2.34 2.43 -14.17
N LYS A 31 -2.42 2.62 -12.86
CA LYS A 31 -3.60 3.12 -12.15
C LYS A 31 -3.29 4.23 -11.15
N ALA A 32 -2.05 4.68 -11.00
CA ALA A 32 -1.65 5.67 -10.00
C ALA A 32 -2.51 6.94 -10.05
N ASP A 33 -2.73 7.50 -11.26
CA ASP A 33 -3.64 8.63 -11.48
C ASP A 33 -5.04 8.35 -10.92
N ARG A 34 -5.62 7.20 -11.29
CA ARG A 34 -6.97 6.82 -10.86
C ARG A 34 -7.06 6.53 -9.37
N ILE A 35 -6.02 5.93 -8.79
CA ILE A 35 -5.91 5.68 -7.35
C ILE A 35 -5.93 7.03 -6.63
N SER A 36 -5.13 8.00 -7.09
CA SER A 36 -5.13 9.36 -6.58
C SER A 36 -6.51 10.02 -6.72
N ASP A 37 -7.12 9.96 -7.90
CA ASP A 37 -8.46 10.53 -8.14
C ASP A 37 -9.51 9.97 -7.17
N TYR A 38 -9.52 8.65 -6.94
CA TYR A 38 -10.50 8.01 -6.07
C TYR A 38 -10.27 8.31 -4.58
N LEU A 39 -9.01 8.40 -4.15
CA LEU A 39 -8.66 8.48 -2.73
C LEU A 39 -8.54 9.91 -2.24
N LEU A 40 -8.06 10.81 -3.10
CA LEU A 40 -7.75 12.19 -2.76
C LEU A 40 -8.81 13.16 -3.35
N GLY A 41 -9.58 12.68 -4.34
CA GLY A 41 -10.50 13.48 -5.13
C GLY A 41 -9.77 14.32 -6.19
N VAL A 42 -10.54 14.98 -7.07
CA VAL A 42 -10.01 15.99 -8.00
C VAL A 42 -9.63 17.23 -7.18
N GLN A 43 -8.47 17.19 -6.53
CA GLN A 43 -7.93 18.32 -5.78
C GLN A 43 -7.18 19.22 -6.76
N ASN A 44 -7.88 20.24 -7.27
CA ASN A 44 -7.25 21.42 -7.88
C ASN A 44 -6.48 22.18 -6.78
N THR A 45 -5.27 21.74 -6.42
CA THR A 45 -4.39 22.54 -5.56
C THR A 45 -3.43 23.34 -6.42
N THR A 46 -3.44 24.66 -6.24
CA THR A 46 -2.48 25.64 -6.77
C THR A 46 -1.03 25.38 -6.30
N SER A 47 -0.83 24.42 -5.40
CA SER A 47 0.43 24.07 -4.73
C SER A 47 0.97 22.67 -5.05
N GLY A 48 0.30 21.90 -5.92
CA GLY A 48 0.86 20.66 -6.50
C GLY A 48 0.80 19.40 -5.62
N LEU A 49 0.40 19.46 -4.35
CA LEU A 49 0.14 18.28 -3.51
C LEU A 49 -1.28 18.32 -2.90
N PRO A 50 -1.93 17.17 -2.68
CA PRO A 50 -3.26 17.08 -2.09
C PRO A 50 -3.25 17.40 -0.59
N SER A 51 -4.34 18.00 -0.11
CA SER A 51 -4.48 18.46 1.29
C SER A 51 -4.68 17.33 2.30
N LYS A 52 -4.96 16.11 1.84
CA LYS A 52 -5.15 14.92 2.67
C LYS A 52 -4.53 13.72 1.97
N GLN A 53 -3.86 12.86 2.73
CA GLN A 53 -3.30 11.56 2.31
C GLN A 53 -4.23 10.42 2.75
N VAL A 54 -3.96 9.19 2.32
CA VAL A 54 -4.67 8.03 2.86
C VAL A 54 -4.29 7.79 4.32
N ASP A 55 -5.26 7.38 5.12
CA ASP A 55 -5.02 7.04 6.52
C ASP A 55 -4.21 5.72 6.63
N PHE A 56 -4.43 4.78 5.69
CA PHE A 56 -3.88 3.43 5.73
C PHE A 56 -3.68 2.82 4.33
N ILE A 57 -2.60 2.07 4.13
CA ILE A 57 -2.35 1.26 2.93
C ILE A 57 -1.84 -0.14 3.31
N LEU A 58 -2.42 -1.17 2.67
CA LEU A 58 -1.97 -2.56 2.78
C LEU A 58 -1.26 -2.97 1.48
N CYS A 59 0.01 -3.36 1.60
CA CYS A 59 0.82 -3.93 0.54
C CYS A 59 0.88 -5.46 0.69
N ASP A 60 0.13 -6.16 -0.16
CA ASP A 60 0.00 -7.63 -0.14
C ASP A 60 -0.02 -8.22 -1.57
N HIS A 61 0.81 -7.65 -2.44
CA HIS A 61 1.00 -8.11 -3.82
C HIS A 61 2.41 -8.69 -4.02
N SER A 62 2.96 -8.66 -5.25
CA SER A 62 4.36 -9.07 -5.47
C SER A 62 5.33 -8.21 -4.67
N LYS A 63 6.15 -8.85 -3.84
CA LYS A 63 7.08 -8.14 -2.93
C LYS A 63 8.11 -7.30 -3.68
N SER A 64 8.56 -7.76 -4.84
CA SER A 64 9.46 -7.01 -5.73
C SER A 64 8.91 -5.64 -6.16
N MET A 65 7.58 -5.47 -6.14
CA MET A 65 6.89 -4.24 -6.53
C MET A 65 6.53 -3.34 -5.35
N PHE A 66 6.70 -3.78 -4.10
CA PHE A 66 6.28 -2.99 -2.92
C PHE A 66 6.95 -1.63 -2.86
N VAL A 67 8.28 -1.58 -2.94
CA VAL A 67 9.03 -0.33 -2.85
C VAL A 67 8.81 0.55 -4.09
N PRO A 68 8.86 0.02 -5.33
CA PRO A 68 8.48 0.79 -6.52
C PRO A 68 7.08 1.43 -6.44
N ASP A 69 6.07 0.63 -6.08
CA ASP A 69 4.68 1.10 -6.02
C ASP A 69 4.48 2.09 -4.86
N LEU A 70 5.11 1.85 -3.71
CA LEU A 70 5.05 2.79 -2.59
C LEU A 70 5.65 4.14 -2.97
N LYS A 71 6.85 4.17 -3.55
CA LYS A 71 7.49 5.41 -4.03
C LYS A 71 6.65 6.14 -5.07
N LEU A 72 5.98 5.39 -5.95
CA LEU A 72 5.05 5.98 -6.91
C LEU A 72 3.90 6.68 -6.19
N LEU A 73 3.23 5.99 -5.26
CA LEU A 73 2.13 6.56 -4.49
C LEU A 73 2.55 7.76 -3.61
N GLU A 74 3.78 7.77 -3.11
CA GLU A 74 4.38 8.94 -2.44
C GLU A 74 4.51 10.14 -3.41
N SER A 75 5.02 9.92 -4.62
CA SER A 75 5.16 10.99 -5.63
C SER A 75 3.81 11.54 -6.11
N PHE A 76 2.76 10.73 -6.04
CA PHE A 76 1.38 11.12 -6.32
C PHE A 76 0.68 11.80 -5.13
N GLY A 77 1.36 11.89 -3.97
CA GLY A 77 0.81 12.45 -2.74
C GLY A 77 -0.30 11.61 -2.11
N VAL A 78 -0.47 10.36 -2.56
CA VAL A 78 -1.42 9.40 -1.97
C VAL A 78 -0.92 8.96 -0.60
N VAL A 79 0.37 8.67 -0.50
CA VAL A 79 1.08 8.34 0.74
C VAL A 79 1.89 9.54 1.19
N GLY A 80 1.83 9.86 2.48
CA GLY A 80 2.60 10.95 3.07
C GLY A 80 2.38 11.02 4.58
N PRO A 81 2.70 12.15 5.25
CA PRO A 81 2.61 12.27 6.70
C PRO A 81 1.27 11.82 7.28
N GLY A 82 1.33 10.93 8.27
CA GLY A 82 0.15 10.33 8.92
C GLY A 82 -0.35 9.05 8.26
N THR A 83 0.11 8.68 7.06
CA THR A 83 -0.24 7.40 6.44
C THR A 83 0.42 6.23 7.17
N MET A 84 -0.38 5.23 7.52
CA MET A 84 0.11 3.93 8.01
C MET A 84 0.26 2.95 6.85
N VAL A 85 1.49 2.49 6.61
CA VAL A 85 1.84 1.48 5.61
C VAL A 85 2.00 0.12 6.28
N VAL A 86 1.26 -0.86 5.80
CA VAL A 86 1.30 -2.23 6.31
C VAL A 86 1.72 -3.16 5.18
N GLY A 87 2.85 -3.84 5.35
CA GLY A 87 3.36 -4.81 4.38
C GLY A 87 3.33 -6.22 4.93
N ASP A 88 2.84 -7.17 4.13
CA ASP A 88 3.07 -8.58 4.40
C ASP A 88 4.54 -8.92 4.08
N THR A 89 5.26 -9.41 5.09
CA THR A 89 6.67 -9.80 4.98
C THR A 89 6.85 -11.32 4.92
N THR A 90 5.76 -12.06 4.73
CA THR A 90 5.78 -13.52 4.65
C THR A 90 6.53 -14.01 3.42
N VAL A 91 7.58 -14.81 3.61
CA VAL A 91 8.41 -15.37 2.52
C VAL A 91 7.77 -16.62 1.86
N TYR A 92 6.92 -17.37 2.57
CA TYR A 92 6.28 -18.60 2.08
C TYR A 92 4.80 -18.37 1.69
N PRO A 93 4.26 -18.91 0.57
CA PRO A 93 4.83 -19.94 -0.31
C PRO A 93 5.47 -19.45 -1.62
N GLY A 94 5.60 -18.14 -1.88
CA GLY A 94 5.81 -17.65 -3.25
C GLY A 94 6.89 -16.60 -3.51
N ASP A 95 7.44 -15.94 -2.49
CA ASP A 95 8.33 -14.81 -2.71
C ASP A 95 9.77 -15.08 -2.26
N GLN A 96 10.72 -14.36 -2.84
CA GLN A 96 12.12 -14.49 -2.47
C GLN A 96 12.40 -13.66 -1.20
N ALA A 97 13.24 -14.19 -0.31
CA ALA A 97 13.66 -13.48 0.90
C ALA A 97 14.33 -12.11 0.59
N ALA A 98 14.91 -11.96 -0.60
CA ALA A 98 15.49 -10.70 -1.07
C ALA A 98 14.46 -9.58 -1.20
N ASP A 99 13.25 -9.87 -1.69
CA ASP A 99 12.22 -8.86 -1.90
C ASP A 99 11.67 -8.32 -0.56
N VAL A 100 11.61 -9.17 0.47
CA VAL A 100 11.28 -8.74 1.84
C VAL A 100 12.39 -7.86 2.42
N SER A 101 13.65 -8.20 2.14
CA SER A 101 14.80 -7.41 2.60
C SER A 101 14.77 -5.99 2.06
N ASP A 102 14.33 -5.79 0.82
CA ASP A 102 14.24 -4.46 0.20
C ASP A 102 13.21 -3.56 0.88
N LEU A 103 12.04 -4.09 1.22
CA LEU A 103 11.01 -3.34 1.96
C LEU A 103 11.50 -2.94 3.36
N LEU A 104 12.08 -3.88 4.10
CA LEU A 104 12.58 -3.62 5.45
C LEU A 104 13.73 -2.60 5.42
N THR A 105 14.62 -2.72 4.43
CA THR A 105 15.72 -1.76 4.22
C THR A 105 15.17 -0.38 3.86
N TYR A 106 14.16 -0.32 2.99
CA TYR A 106 13.52 0.95 2.63
C TYR A 106 13.00 1.69 3.86
N PHE A 107 12.22 1.02 4.71
CA PHE A 107 11.70 1.65 5.91
C PHE A 107 12.78 1.97 6.96
N ALA A 108 13.79 1.11 7.12
CA ALA A 108 14.85 1.34 8.10
C ALA A 108 15.78 2.50 7.72
N THR A 109 15.91 2.81 6.42
CA THR A 109 16.81 3.86 5.91
C THR A 109 16.09 5.15 5.54
N ASN A 110 14.77 5.12 5.39
CA ASN A 110 13.98 6.31 5.06
C ASN A 110 13.56 7.06 6.33
N PRO A 111 14.10 8.27 6.57
CA PRO A 111 13.83 9.03 7.81
C PRO A 111 12.36 9.43 7.95
N ASN A 112 11.58 9.42 6.86
CA ASN A 112 10.16 9.74 6.90
C ASN A 112 9.34 8.66 7.60
N TYR A 113 9.85 7.44 7.79
CA TYR A 113 9.09 6.34 8.36
C TYR A 113 9.54 5.97 9.77
N ARG A 114 8.56 5.71 10.64
CA ARG A 114 8.76 5.04 11.93
C ARG A 114 8.25 3.61 11.83
N VAL A 115 9.11 2.64 12.09
CA VAL A 115 8.82 1.21 11.90
C VAL A 115 8.42 0.53 13.21
N GLN A 116 7.36 -0.27 13.15
CA GLN A 116 6.92 -1.21 14.18
C GLN A 116 6.69 -2.58 13.54
N SER A 117 7.47 -3.58 13.94
CA SER A 117 7.36 -4.94 13.43
C SER A 117 6.49 -5.80 14.34
N HIS A 118 5.54 -6.52 13.75
CA HIS A 118 4.67 -7.46 14.44
C HIS A 118 4.90 -8.87 13.90
N GLN A 119 5.44 -9.76 14.73
CA GLN A 119 5.64 -11.16 14.35
C GLN A 119 4.39 -11.98 14.61
N GLY A 120 4.01 -12.82 13.64
CA GLY A 120 2.90 -13.75 13.80
C GLY A 120 3.22 -14.88 14.80
N THR A 121 2.20 -15.59 15.24
CA THR A 121 2.33 -16.74 16.16
C THR A 121 3.06 -17.94 15.54
N GLN A 122 3.23 -17.95 14.22
CA GLN A 122 4.10 -18.88 13.51
C GLN A 122 5.31 -18.10 12.96
N GLN A 123 6.52 -18.48 13.34
CA GLN A 123 7.78 -17.74 13.15
C GLN A 123 8.16 -17.42 11.68
N THR A 124 7.41 -17.92 10.70
CA THR A 124 7.62 -17.72 9.26
C THR A 124 6.75 -16.61 8.65
N PHE A 125 5.85 -16.00 9.42
CA PHE A 125 4.89 -14.99 8.96
C PHE A 125 5.05 -13.70 9.78
N GLY A 126 5.08 -12.55 9.12
CA GLY A 126 5.28 -11.26 9.78
C GLY A 126 4.57 -10.12 9.05
N ILE A 127 4.09 -9.15 9.81
CA ILE A 127 3.54 -7.91 9.28
C ILE A 127 4.44 -6.77 9.77
N THR A 128 4.92 -5.96 8.82
CA THR A 128 5.59 -4.71 9.15
C THR A 128 4.60 -3.57 9.04
N VAL A 129 4.54 -2.75 10.08
CA VAL A 129 3.74 -1.53 10.12
C VAL A 129 4.72 -0.35 10.18
N SER A 130 4.62 0.55 9.20
CA SER A 130 5.46 1.74 9.10
C SER A 130 4.59 2.96 8.97
N GLU A 131 4.75 3.94 9.85
CA GLU A 131 3.99 5.19 9.81
C GLU A 131 4.87 6.29 9.23
N TRP A 132 4.37 7.01 8.23
CA TRP A 132 5.05 8.21 7.76
C TRP A 132 4.88 9.31 8.81
N VAL A 133 5.97 9.72 9.43
CA VAL A 133 6.00 10.78 10.43
C VAL A 133 6.34 12.11 9.79
N HIS A 134 5.66 13.18 10.20
CA HIS A 134 6.14 14.52 9.90
C HIS A 134 7.40 14.74 10.73
N LEU A 135 8.58 14.74 10.10
CA LEU A 135 9.79 15.18 10.77
C LEU A 135 9.74 16.72 10.90
N PRO A 136 10.10 17.26 12.08
CA PRO A 136 10.14 18.71 12.30
C PRO A 136 11.15 19.44 11.44
#